data_AF-A0A2S6HXX4-F1
#
_entry.id   AF-A0A2S6HXX4-F1
#
_cell.length_a   1.000
_cell.length_b   1.000
_cell.length_c   1.000
_cell.angle_alpha   90.00
_cell.angle_beta   90.00
_cell.angle_gamma   90.00
#
_symmetry.space_group_name_H-M   'P 1'
#
loop_
_entity.id
_entity.type
_entity.pdbx_description
1 polymer ?
#
loop_
_entity_poly.entity_id
_entity_poly.type
_entity_poly.pdbx_seq_one_letter_code
_entity_poly.pdbx_strand_id
1 'polypeptide(L)'
;MKLSEKIQYLRKENSFTQEQLAEQCNVSRQAITKWESDISIPETEKIVLLSRLFKVSIDALLRDEIDIDGVKEVSYCGKSLEIELNSGLYEGALIKESITDENILDLMEIKKVELWKTGGKTKYWTVLFFSSKLKNFPEEISKVMKSGDTSDENWFVDFKSDGIKYIVFKNLILNYRIGNQEEKRLVCERCRELGIPDNQMQWSE
;
A
#
# COMPACT_ATOMS: atom_id res chain seq x y z
N MET A 1 10.83 16.24 23.42
CA MET A 1 9.46 16.80 23.37
C MET A 1 8.50 15.71 23.76
N LYS A 2 7.54 16.01 24.64
CA LYS A 2 6.48 15.06 25.01
C LYS A 2 5.45 14.91 23.89
N LEU A 3 4.64 13.84 23.94
CA LEU A 3 3.57 13.60 22.96
C LEU A 3 2.60 14.79 22.81
N SER A 4 2.21 15.41 23.93
CA SER A 4 1.33 16.59 23.96
C SER A 4 1.91 17.77 23.18
N GLU A 5 3.20 18.05 23.38
CA GLU A 5 3.96 19.09 22.66
C GLU A 5 4.10 18.74 21.17
N LYS A 6 4.36 17.47 20.83
CA LYS A 6 4.47 17.00 19.45
C LYS A 6 3.16 17.14 18.69
N ILE A 7 2.02 16.79 19.30
CA ILE A 7 0.70 16.95 18.67
C ILE A 7 0.45 18.43 18.38
N GLN A 8 0.72 19.31 19.35
CA GLN A 8 0.55 20.74 19.15
C GLN A 8 1.49 21.30 18.07
N TYR A 9 2.76 20.88 18.06
CA TYR A 9 3.74 21.27 17.06
C TYR A 9 3.31 20.85 15.66
N LEU A 10 3.01 19.57 15.46
CA LEU A 10 2.60 19.02 14.16
C LEU A 10 1.29 19.61 13.66
N ARG A 11 0.35 19.92 14.56
CA ARG A 11 -0.88 20.65 14.21
C ARG A 11 -0.58 22.03 13.65
N LYS A 12 0.32 22.78 14.30
CA LYS A 12 0.73 24.13 13.86
C LYS A 12 1.49 24.08 12.54
N GLU A 13 2.41 23.14 12.37
CA GLU A 13 3.15 22.92 11.12
C GLU A 13 2.21 22.64 9.94
N ASN A 14 1.15 21.85 10.17
CA ASN A 14 0.13 21.57 9.16
C ASN A 14 -0.98 22.63 9.08
N SER A 15 -0.84 23.77 9.77
CA SER A 15 -1.78 24.90 9.78
C SER A 15 -3.22 24.55 10.17
N PHE A 16 -3.42 23.54 11.03
CA PHE A 16 -4.75 23.15 11.50
C PHE A 16 -5.17 23.91 12.75
N THR A 17 -6.45 24.27 12.84
CA THR A 17 -7.08 24.65 14.11
C THR A 17 -7.37 23.43 14.98
N GLN A 18 -7.60 23.61 16.27
CA GLN A 18 -7.97 22.49 17.15
C GLN A 18 -9.29 21.84 16.71
N GLU A 19 -10.23 22.65 16.24
CA GLU A 19 -11.50 22.22 15.65
C GLU A 19 -11.28 21.36 14.40
N GLN A 20 -10.44 21.80 13.48
CA GLN A 20 -10.13 21.04 12.27
C GLN A 20 -9.44 19.71 12.59
N LEU A 21 -8.47 19.72 13.51
CA LEU A 21 -7.83 18.47 13.92
C LEU A 21 -8.82 17.52 14.61
N ALA A 22 -9.77 18.05 15.37
CA ALA A 22 -10.81 17.27 16.03
C ALA A 22 -11.74 16.59 15.02
N GLU A 23 -12.16 17.32 13.98
CA GLU A 23 -12.96 16.78 12.89
C GLU A 23 -12.22 15.67 12.14
N GLN A 24 -10.96 15.90 11.77
CA GLN A 24 -10.12 14.89 11.11
C GLN A 24 -9.90 13.66 11.99
N CYS A 25 -9.81 13.85 13.30
CA CYS A 25 -9.66 12.75 14.24
C CYS A 25 -10.99 12.09 14.64
N ASN A 26 -12.13 12.60 14.15
CA ASN A 26 -13.47 12.23 14.58
C ASN A 26 -13.60 12.18 16.12
N VAL A 27 -13.22 13.28 16.78
CA VAL A 27 -13.31 13.49 18.23
C VAL A 27 -13.85 14.89 18.53
N SER A 28 -14.19 15.15 19.79
CA SER A 28 -14.55 16.51 20.21
C SER A 28 -13.31 17.41 20.26
N ARG A 29 -13.50 18.71 19.99
CA ARG A 29 -12.44 19.72 20.18
C ARG A 29 -11.81 19.66 21.58
N GLN A 30 -12.62 19.38 22.60
CA GLN A 30 -12.16 19.23 23.97
C GLN A 30 -11.15 18.07 24.14
N ALA A 31 -11.29 16.98 23.36
CA ALA A 31 -10.33 15.88 23.37
C ALA A 31 -8.96 16.36 22.87
N ILE A 32 -8.92 17.10 21.75
CA ILE A 32 -7.68 17.69 21.22
C ILE A 32 -7.04 18.64 22.25
N THR A 33 -7.83 19.50 22.91
CA THR A 33 -7.31 20.38 23.97
C THR A 33 -6.66 19.58 25.10
N LYS A 34 -7.27 18.47 25.53
CA LYS A 34 -6.71 17.63 26.60
C LYS A 34 -5.44 16.91 26.16
N TRP A 35 -5.36 16.47 24.90
CA TRP A 35 -4.15 15.85 24.33
C TRP A 35 -3.00 16.84 24.25
N GLU A 36 -3.25 18.07 23.78
CA GLU A 36 -2.23 19.12 23.69
C GLU A 36 -1.80 19.67 25.06
N SER A 37 -2.59 19.45 26.12
CA SER A 37 -2.31 19.94 27.47
C SER A 37 -1.76 18.86 28.42
N ASP A 38 -1.40 17.68 27.91
CA ASP A 38 -0.89 16.54 28.72
C ASP A 38 -1.92 16.02 29.76
N ILE A 39 -3.20 16.35 29.62
CA ILE A 39 -4.28 15.96 30.55
C ILE A 39 -4.77 14.54 30.26
N SER A 40 -4.75 14.13 28.99
CA SER A 40 -5.13 12.79 28.57
C SER A 40 -4.32 12.38 27.35
N ILE A 41 -4.08 11.08 27.20
CA ILE A 41 -3.36 10.52 26.06
C ILE A 41 -4.39 10.12 24.99
N PRO A 42 -4.14 10.34 23.68
CA PRO A 42 -4.98 9.81 22.64
C PRO A 42 -5.04 8.29 22.69
N GLU A 43 -6.20 7.70 22.40
CA GLU A 43 -6.34 6.25 22.28
C GLU A 43 -5.43 5.71 21.15
N THR A 44 -5.08 4.43 21.20
CA THR A 44 -4.20 3.78 20.21
C THR A 44 -4.65 4.04 18.77
N GLU A 45 -5.96 3.94 18.50
CA GLU A 45 -6.53 4.22 17.19
C GLU A 45 -6.30 5.68 16.75
N LYS A 46 -6.39 6.62 17.70
CA LYS A 46 -6.12 8.05 17.46
C LYS A 46 -4.64 8.31 17.28
N ILE A 47 -3.74 7.59 17.97
CA ILE A 47 -2.29 7.69 17.76
C ILE A 47 -1.93 7.25 16.33
N VAL A 48 -2.50 6.13 15.85
CA VAL A 48 -2.32 5.66 14.48
C VAL A 48 -2.84 6.70 13.48
N LEU A 49 -4.00 7.29 13.76
CA LEU A 49 -4.59 8.33 12.91
C LEU A 49 -3.73 9.60 12.85
N LEU A 50 -3.23 10.07 14.00
CA LEU A 50 -2.33 11.22 14.10
C LEU A 50 -1.02 10.97 13.35
N SER A 51 -0.46 9.76 13.43
CA SER A 51 0.72 9.36 12.67
C SER A 51 0.50 9.51 11.16
N ARG A 52 -0.66 9.07 10.67
CA ARG A 52 -1.04 9.21 9.25
C ARG A 52 -1.28 10.66 8.85
N LEU A 53 -2.02 11.40 9.69
CA LEU A 53 -2.40 12.79 9.43
C LEU A 53 -1.18 13.71 9.36
N PHE A 54 -0.22 13.52 10.27
CA PHE A 54 1.01 14.32 10.32
C PHE A 54 2.17 13.72 9.51
N LYS A 55 1.98 12.55 8.89
CA LYS A 55 3.01 11.81 8.11
C LYS A 55 4.29 11.55 8.90
N VAL A 56 4.14 11.20 10.17
CA VAL A 56 5.25 10.82 11.06
C VAL A 56 5.05 9.38 11.52
N SER A 57 6.13 8.67 11.86
CA SER A 57 5.99 7.33 12.42
C SER A 57 5.36 7.37 13.82
N ILE A 58 4.65 6.32 14.21
CA ILE A 58 4.10 6.17 15.57
C ILE A 58 5.23 6.23 16.60
N ASP A 59 6.37 5.61 16.27
CA ASP A 59 7.57 5.65 17.10
C ASP A 59 8.07 7.09 17.32
N ALA A 60 8.08 7.92 16.26
CA ALA A 60 8.42 9.34 16.36
C ALA A 60 7.40 10.15 17.17
N LEU A 61 6.11 9.77 17.20
CA LEU A 61 5.13 10.40 18.09
C LEU A 61 5.34 10.04 19.56
N LEU A 62 5.69 8.79 19.86
CA LEU A 62 5.68 8.24 21.21
C LEU A 62 7.03 8.28 21.94
N ARG A 63 8.17 8.27 21.25
CA ARG A 63 9.48 8.31 21.92
C ARG A 63 9.82 9.70 22.43
N ASP A 64 10.40 9.80 23.61
CA ASP A 64 10.85 11.07 24.19
C ASP A 64 12.17 11.60 23.61
N GLU A 65 12.86 10.77 22.81
CA GLU A 65 14.16 11.11 22.24
C GLU A 65 14.03 12.10 21.08
N ILE A 66 14.85 13.14 21.16
CA ILE A 66 14.91 14.26 20.23
C ILE A 66 15.83 13.85 19.08
N ASP A 67 15.28 13.84 17.87
CA ASP A 67 15.93 14.43 16.71
C ASP A 67 14.84 14.89 15.73
N ILE A 68 14.47 16.18 15.84
CA ILE A 68 13.70 16.89 14.81
C ILE A 68 14.69 17.74 13.97
N ASP A 69 15.96 17.34 13.93
CA ASP A 69 17.01 18.00 13.16
C ASP A 69 17.73 16.97 12.27
N GLY A 70 16.96 16.46 11.32
CA GLY A 70 17.41 15.44 10.40
C GLY A 70 16.24 14.97 9.58
N VAL A 71 15.98 15.67 8.48
CA VAL A 71 15.31 15.10 7.31
C VAL A 71 16.11 13.86 6.91
N LYS A 72 15.85 12.72 7.55
CA LYS A 72 16.04 11.44 6.90
C LYS A 72 14.91 11.38 5.90
N GLU A 73 15.26 11.38 4.63
CA GLU A 73 14.37 10.97 3.55
C GLU A 73 13.73 9.65 3.97
N VAL A 74 12.54 9.73 4.55
CA VAL A 74 11.61 8.63 4.54
C VAL A 74 11.21 8.55 3.09
N SER A 75 11.68 7.51 2.40
CA SER A 75 11.31 7.18 1.02
C SER A 75 9.82 6.87 0.98
N TYR A 76 9.01 7.93 1.04
CA TYR A 76 7.60 7.91 0.79
C TYR A 76 7.46 7.97 -0.73
N CYS A 77 7.41 6.81 -1.39
CA CYS A 77 6.92 6.77 -2.76
C CYS A 77 5.42 7.09 -2.69
N GLY A 78 5.06 8.28 -3.18
CA GLY A 78 3.77 8.99 -3.01
C GLY A 78 2.52 8.19 -3.36
N LYS A 79 1.44 8.37 -2.58
CA LYS A 79 0.25 9.25 -2.86
C LYS A 79 -0.54 8.77 -4.10
N SER A 80 -1.84 8.49 -4.08
CA SER A 80 -2.95 8.68 -3.14
C SER A 80 -4.10 7.78 -3.60
N LEU A 81 -4.92 7.23 -2.69
CA LEU A 81 -6.38 7.41 -2.71
C LEU A 81 -7.02 6.76 -1.47
N GLU A 82 -7.98 7.48 -0.91
CA GLU A 82 -8.92 7.01 0.10
C GLU A 82 -9.74 5.83 -0.46
N ILE A 83 -9.77 4.70 0.26
CA ILE A 83 -10.96 3.84 0.36
C ILE A 83 -11.01 3.28 1.78
N GLU A 84 -11.78 3.93 2.66
CA GLU A 84 -12.49 3.18 3.71
C GLU A 84 -13.93 3.00 3.21
N LEU A 85 -14.26 1.79 2.74
CA LEU A 85 -15.45 1.03 3.14
C LEU A 85 -15.46 -0.34 2.44
N ASN A 86 -15.30 -1.42 3.23
CA ASN A 86 -15.78 -2.80 3.02
C ASN A 86 -15.84 -3.31 1.55
N SER A 87 -14.87 -4.08 1.06
CA SER A 87 -14.55 -5.46 1.48
C SER A 87 -13.15 -5.84 1.00
N GLY A 88 -12.16 -5.76 1.91
CA GLY A 88 -10.73 -5.97 1.64
C GLY A 88 -10.32 -7.41 1.31
N LEU A 89 -11.00 -8.00 0.33
CA LEU A 89 -10.62 -9.24 -0.33
C LEU A 89 -9.92 -8.86 -1.62
N TYR A 90 -8.64 -9.20 -1.71
CA TYR A 90 -7.90 -9.20 -2.96
C TYR A 90 -8.21 -10.48 -3.71
N GLU A 91 -8.50 -10.40 -5.00
CA GLU A 91 -8.72 -11.56 -5.85
C GLU A 91 -7.92 -11.41 -7.15
N GLY A 92 -7.17 -12.43 -7.52
CA GLY A 92 -6.33 -12.35 -8.70
C GLY A 92 -5.68 -13.66 -9.10
N ALA A 93 -4.71 -13.55 -10.00
CA ALA A 93 -3.97 -14.67 -10.54
C ALA A 93 -2.47 -14.46 -10.32
N LEU A 94 -1.83 -15.44 -9.70
CA LEU A 94 -0.39 -15.45 -9.46
C LEU A 94 0.24 -16.61 -10.22
N ILE A 95 1.33 -16.35 -10.95
CA ILE A 95 2.18 -17.41 -11.49
C ILE A 95 3.11 -17.87 -10.36
N LYS A 96 3.03 -19.12 -9.91
CA LYS A 96 3.83 -19.61 -8.78
C LYS A 96 5.33 -19.41 -9.00
N GLU A 97 5.79 -19.59 -10.24
CA GLU A 97 7.20 -19.46 -10.59
C GLU A 97 7.69 -18.00 -10.59
N SER A 98 6.79 -17.01 -10.45
CA SER A 98 7.11 -15.58 -10.47
C SER A 98 7.53 -15.01 -9.12
N ILE A 99 7.44 -15.78 -8.05
CA ILE A 99 7.83 -15.38 -6.68
C ILE A 99 9.14 -16.03 -6.24
N THR A 100 9.84 -15.36 -5.32
CA THR A 100 11.12 -15.77 -4.73
C THR A 100 10.95 -16.46 -3.38
N ASP A 101 9.92 -16.10 -2.62
CA ASP A 101 9.59 -16.68 -1.32
C ASP A 101 8.17 -17.25 -1.35
N GLU A 102 8.04 -18.56 -1.14
CA GLU A 102 6.76 -19.27 -1.15
C GLU A 102 5.93 -19.05 0.14
N ASN A 103 6.51 -18.50 1.21
CA ASN A 103 5.78 -18.23 2.46
C ASN A 103 4.60 -17.24 2.26
N ILE A 104 4.66 -16.42 1.20
CA ILE A 104 3.56 -15.54 0.83
C ILE A 104 2.27 -16.30 0.52
N LEU A 105 2.38 -17.56 0.08
CA LEU A 105 1.23 -18.41 -0.27
C LEU A 105 0.40 -18.78 0.95
N ASP A 106 1.00 -18.82 2.15
CA ASP A 106 0.28 -19.07 3.41
C ASP A 106 -0.67 -17.90 3.77
N LEU A 107 -0.44 -16.73 3.19
CA LEU A 107 -1.27 -15.54 3.36
C LEU A 107 -2.40 -15.45 2.32
N MET A 108 -2.57 -16.50 1.51
CA MET A 108 -3.55 -16.57 0.43
C MET A 108 -4.45 -17.80 0.57
N GLU A 109 -5.71 -17.65 0.19
CA GLU A 109 -6.62 -18.76 -0.04
C GLU A 109 -6.62 -19.10 -1.53
N ILE A 110 -6.10 -20.27 -1.89
CA ILE A 110 -6.06 -20.72 -3.29
C ILE A 110 -7.42 -21.28 -3.68
N LYS A 111 -8.08 -20.62 -4.64
CA LYS A 111 -9.41 -20.99 -5.14
C LYS A 111 -9.33 -21.97 -6.31
N LYS A 112 -8.33 -21.83 -7.16
CA LYS A 112 -8.15 -22.66 -8.36
C LYS A 112 -6.67 -22.71 -8.77
N VAL A 113 -6.25 -23.83 -9.33
CA VAL A 113 -4.91 -24.02 -9.90
C VAL A 113 -5.05 -24.45 -11.36
N GLU A 114 -4.32 -23.80 -12.26
CA GLU A 114 -4.25 -24.13 -13.68
C GLU A 114 -2.80 -24.28 -14.15
N LEU A 115 -2.60 -25.07 -15.20
CA LEU A 115 -1.31 -25.19 -15.89
C LEU A 115 -1.43 -24.53 -17.26
N TRP A 116 -0.74 -23.41 -17.46
CA TRP A 116 -0.72 -22.70 -18.73
C TRP A 116 0.48 -23.14 -19.56
N LYS A 117 0.23 -23.61 -20.78
CA LYS A 117 1.32 -23.98 -21.71
C LYS A 117 2.06 -22.74 -22.15
N THR A 118 3.37 -22.80 -22.05
CA THR A 118 4.26 -21.72 -22.46
C THR A 118 5.00 -22.09 -23.73
N GLY A 119 5.17 -21.15 -24.65
CA GLY A 119 6.00 -21.32 -25.85
C GLY A 119 7.51 -21.21 -25.60
N GLY A 120 7.92 -21.08 -24.34
CA GLY A 120 9.29 -20.79 -23.91
C GLY A 120 10.07 -22.00 -23.38
N LYS A 121 11.09 -21.71 -22.58
CA LYS A 121 12.06 -22.70 -22.04
C LYS A 121 11.42 -23.64 -21.00
N THR A 122 10.53 -23.12 -20.17
CA THR A 122 9.59 -23.92 -19.36
C THR A 122 8.43 -24.35 -20.26
N LYS A 123 7.88 -25.56 -20.03
CA LYS A 123 6.74 -26.07 -20.80
C LYS A 123 5.39 -25.61 -20.27
N TYR A 124 5.32 -25.31 -18.97
CA TYR A 124 4.11 -24.90 -18.28
C TYR A 124 4.42 -23.85 -17.21
N TRP A 125 3.46 -22.98 -16.93
CA TRP A 125 3.40 -22.14 -15.75
C TRP A 125 2.25 -22.57 -14.85
N THR A 126 2.47 -22.50 -13.54
CA THR A 126 1.45 -22.83 -12.54
C THR A 126 0.71 -21.56 -12.16
N VAL A 127 -0.53 -21.41 -12.63
CA VAL A 127 -1.37 -20.25 -12.31
C VAL A 127 -2.23 -20.58 -11.10
N LEU A 128 -2.08 -19.77 -10.06
CA LEU A 128 -2.83 -19.83 -8.81
C LEU A 128 -3.84 -18.70 -8.80
N PHE A 129 -5.12 -19.04 -8.88
CA PHE A 129 -6.19 -18.09 -8.61
C PHE A 129 -6.39 -18.03 -7.11
N PHE A 130 -6.21 -16.85 -6.53
CA PHE A 130 -6.16 -16.68 -5.10
C PHE A 130 -7.13 -15.61 -4.63
N SER A 131 -7.44 -15.67 -3.34
CA SER A 131 -8.00 -14.54 -2.61
C SER A 131 -7.22 -14.27 -1.33
N SER A 132 -7.01 -13.01 -0.94
CA SER A 132 -6.36 -12.67 0.34
C SER A 132 -7.12 -11.58 1.08
N LYS A 133 -7.20 -11.69 2.40
CA LYS A 133 -7.79 -10.68 3.29
C LYS A 133 -6.73 -9.79 3.96
N LEU A 134 -5.47 -9.99 3.62
CA LEU A 134 -4.37 -9.27 4.23
C LEU A 134 -4.38 -7.80 3.78
N LYS A 135 -4.55 -6.86 4.72
CA LYS A 135 -4.72 -5.43 4.39
C LYS A 135 -3.55 -4.84 3.60
N ASN A 136 -2.33 -5.27 3.90
CA ASN A 136 -1.08 -4.86 3.23
C ASN A 136 -0.60 -5.90 2.21
N PHE A 137 -1.53 -6.65 1.61
CA PHE A 137 -1.20 -7.67 0.62
C PHE A 137 -0.38 -7.14 -0.56
N PRO A 138 -0.71 -5.98 -1.18
CA PRO A 138 0.09 -5.42 -2.27
C PRO A 138 1.56 -5.20 -1.88
N GLU A 139 1.81 -4.73 -0.66
CA GLU A 139 3.15 -4.51 -0.13
C GLU A 139 3.89 -5.82 0.11
N GLU A 140 3.25 -6.80 0.76
CA GLU A 140 3.89 -8.09 1.02
C GLU A 140 4.19 -8.86 -0.28
N ILE A 141 3.27 -8.89 -1.24
CA ILE A 141 3.51 -9.58 -2.51
C ILE A 141 4.59 -8.87 -3.34
N SER A 142 4.68 -7.53 -3.29
CA SER A 142 5.71 -6.77 -4.01
C SER A 142 7.14 -7.10 -3.57
N LYS A 143 7.35 -7.53 -2.32
CA LYS A 143 8.68 -7.87 -1.79
C LYS A 143 9.21 -9.19 -2.36
N VAL A 144 8.29 -10.10 -2.68
CA VAL A 144 8.62 -11.47 -3.06
C VAL A 144 8.59 -11.70 -4.57
N MET A 145 8.11 -10.74 -5.37
CA MET A 145 8.16 -10.84 -6.83
C MET A 145 9.59 -10.94 -7.36
N LYS A 146 9.78 -11.76 -8.40
CA LYS A 146 11.03 -11.83 -9.16
C LYS A 146 11.18 -10.60 -10.04
N SER A 147 12.40 -10.09 -10.09
CA SER A 147 12.86 -9.12 -11.08
C SER A 147 14.30 -9.51 -11.40
N GLY A 148 14.58 -9.65 -12.69
CA GLY A 148 15.94 -9.87 -13.17
C GLY A 148 16.63 -8.57 -13.56
N ASP A 149 17.91 -8.66 -13.92
CA ASP A 149 18.71 -7.52 -14.37
C ASP A 149 18.30 -7.04 -15.77
N THR A 150 17.49 -7.82 -16.50
CA THR A 150 16.98 -7.52 -17.83
C THR A 150 15.46 -7.33 -17.82
N SER A 151 14.95 -6.48 -18.73
CA SER A 151 13.52 -6.17 -18.87
C SER A 151 12.65 -7.41 -19.12
N ASP A 152 13.21 -8.47 -19.69
CA ASP A 152 12.51 -9.73 -20.01
C ASP A 152 12.28 -10.64 -18.78
N GLU A 153 12.81 -10.26 -17.61
CA GLU A 153 12.69 -11.02 -16.36
C GLU A 153 11.86 -10.28 -15.29
N ASN A 154 11.18 -9.20 -15.67
CA ASN A 154 10.29 -8.46 -14.76
C ASN A 154 8.95 -9.17 -14.64
N TRP A 155 8.78 -9.89 -13.54
CA TRP A 155 7.51 -10.52 -13.23
C TRP A 155 6.57 -9.56 -12.53
N PHE A 156 5.28 -9.72 -12.82
CA PHE A 156 4.21 -9.05 -12.09
C PHE A 156 3.13 -10.04 -11.66
N VAL A 157 2.32 -9.61 -10.73
CA VAL A 157 1.05 -10.24 -10.35
C VAL A 157 -0.05 -9.21 -10.54
N ASP A 158 -1.19 -9.66 -11.07
CA ASP A 158 -2.37 -8.82 -11.20
C ASP A 158 -3.51 -9.34 -10.33
N PHE A 159 -4.17 -8.41 -9.65
CA PHE A 159 -5.33 -8.69 -8.80
C PHE A 159 -6.22 -7.47 -8.69
N LYS A 160 -7.42 -7.63 -8.12
CA LYS A 160 -8.36 -6.55 -7.86
C LYS A 160 -8.90 -6.59 -6.45
N SER A 161 -9.27 -5.44 -5.94
CA SER A 161 -10.00 -5.29 -4.68
C SER A 161 -10.74 -3.96 -4.70
N ASP A 162 -11.99 -3.95 -4.22
CA ASP A 162 -12.80 -2.74 -4.05
C ASP A 162 -12.83 -1.79 -5.27
N GLY A 163 -12.92 -2.37 -6.48
CA GLY A 163 -12.98 -1.60 -7.74
C GLY A 163 -11.63 -1.02 -8.19
N ILE A 164 -10.53 -1.37 -7.53
CA ILE A 164 -9.17 -1.05 -7.94
C ILE A 164 -8.51 -2.29 -8.54
N LYS A 165 -7.84 -2.12 -9.68
CA LYS A 165 -6.92 -3.11 -10.26
C LYS A 165 -5.50 -2.79 -9.80
N TYR A 166 -4.78 -3.80 -9.33
CA TYR A 166 -3.39 -3.74 -8.90
C TYR A 166 -2.52 -4.56 -9.82
N ILE A 167 -1.40 -3.97 -10.24
CA ILE A 167 -0.33 -4.60 -11.02
C ILE A 167 0.95 -4.43 -10.22
N VAL A 168 1.41 -5.52 -9.63
CA VAL A 168 2.49 -5.48 -8.64
C VAL A 168 3.73 -6.16 -9.16
N PHE A 169 4.82 -5.40 -9.20
CA PHE A 169 6.17 -5.83 -9.54
C PHE A 169 7.03 -5.88 -8.26
N LYS A 170 8.29 -6.30 -8.42
CA LYS A 170 9.26 -6.21 -7.33
C LYS A 170 9.44 -4.75 -6.88
N ASN A 171 9.09 -4.45 -5.63
CA ASN A 171 9.19 -3.13 -5.01
C ASN A 171 8.43 -1.98 -5.76
N LEU A 172 7.48 -2.31 -6.63
CA LEU A 172 6.70 -1.33 -7.36
C LEU A 172 5.25 -1.80 -7.47
N ILE A 173 4.33 -0.97 -7.00
CA ILE A 173 2.89 -1.23 -7.01
C ILE A 173 2.26 -0.19 -7.92
N LEU A 174 1.66 -0.63 -9.02
CA LEU A 174 0.83 0.20 -9.88
C LEU A 174 -0.64 -0.17 -9.64
N ASN A 175 -1.52 0.81 -9.71
CA ASN A 175 -2.94 0.55 -9.61
C ASN A 175 -3.75 1.60 -10.38
N TYR A 176 -4.97 1.24 -10.76
CA TYR A 176 -5.92 2.12 -11.39
C TYR A 176 -7.34 1.73 -11.01
N ARG A 177 -8.28 2.69 -11.05
CA ARG A 177 -9.69 2.42 -10.82
C ARG A 177 -10.30 1.72 -12.03
N ILE A 178 -10.97 0.60 -11.81
CA ILE A 178 -11.63 -0.15 -12.88
C ILE A 178 -12.67 0.75 -13.56
N GLY A 179 -12.61 0.81 -14.90
CA GLY A 179 -13.41 1.72 -15.73
C GLY A 179 -12.77 3.09 -15.99
N ASN A 180 -11.71 3.48 -15.28
CA ASN A 180 -10.95 4.69 -15.59
C ASN A 180 -9.90 4.43 -16.69
N GLN A 181 -10.25 4.78 -17.92
CA GLN A 181 -9.40 4.52 -19.10
C GLN A 181 -8.08 5.30 -19.08
N GLU A 182 -8.06 6.51 -18.50
CA GLU A 182 -6.85 7.33 -18.48
C GLU A 182 -5.82 6.81 -17.47
N GLU A 183 -6.27 6.44 -16.26
CA GLU A 183 -5.38 5.79 -15.28
C GLU A 183 -4.87 4.45 -15.80
N LYS A 184 -5.74 3.65 -16.44
CA LYS A 184 -5.34 2.40 -17.10
C LYS A 184 -4.28 2.65 -18.17
N ARG A 185 -4.43 3.69 -19.00
CA ARG A 185 -3.46 4.06 -20.04
C ARG A 185 -2.11 4.39 -19.43
N LEU A 186 -2.07 5.18 -18.35
CA LEU A 186 -0.83 5.54 -17.65
C LEU A 186 -0.14 4.31 -17.02
N VAL A 187 -0.91 3.40 -16.42
CA VAL A 187 -0.37 2.15 -15.87
C VAL A 187 0.20 1.27 -16.99
N CYS A 188 -0.50 1.13 -18.12
CA CYS A 188 0.00 0.38 -19.27
C CYS A 188 1.28 1.01 -19.86
N GLU A 189 1.36 2.34 -19.96
CA GLU A 189 2.59 3.03 -20.37
C GLU A 189 3.76 2.69 -19.44
N ARG A 190 3.51 2.74 -18.12
CA ARG A 190 4.54 2.37 -17.14
C ARG A 190 4.95 0.91 -17.24
N CYS A 191 4.02 0.00 -17.51
CA CYS A 191 4.33 -1.42 -17.74
C CYS A 191 5.18 -1.62 -19.01
N ARG A 192 4.95 -0.85 -20.08
CA ARG A 192 5.81 -0.90 -21.29
C ARG A 192 7.24 -0.44 -21.01
N GLU A 193 7.41 0.59 -20.19
CA GLU A 193 8.75 1.03 -19.74
C GLU A 193 9.48 -0.05 -18.94
N LEU A 194 8.74 -0.94 -18.27
CA LEU A 194 9.28 -2.08 -17.53
C LEU A 194 9.52 -3.32 -18.39
N GLY A 195 9.22 -3.26 -19.70
CA GLY A 195 9.42 -4.36 -20.64
C GLY A 195 8.23 -5.30 -20.84
N ILE A 196 7.05 -4.97 -20.31
CA ILE A 196 5.87 -5.84 -20.42
C ILE A 196 5.19 -5.66 -21.77
N PRO A 197 4.99 -6.73 -22.55
CA PRO A 197 4.37 -6.65 -23.88
C PRO A 197 2.84 -6.50 -23.79
N ASP A 198 2.23 -5.82 -24.77
CA ASP A 198 0.80 -5.48 -24.76
C ASP A 198 -0.14 -6.69 -24.69
N ASN A 199 0.28 -7.85 -25.20
CA ASN A 199 -0.50 -9.09 -25.10
C ASN A 199 -0.64 -9.59 -23.65
N GLN A 200 0.27 -9.22 -22.74
CA GLN A 200 0.20 -9.56 -21.32
C GLN A 200 -0.62 -8.54 -20.51
N MET A 201 -1.02 -7.42 -21.11
CA MET A 201 -1.79 -6.35 -20.47
C MET A 201 -3.28 -6.39 -20.83
N GLN A 202 -3.76 -7.50 -21.41
CA GLN A 202 -5.18 -7.75 -21.69
C GLN A 202 -5.93 -8.22 -20.44
N TRP A 203 -5.96 -7.39 -19.40
CA TRP A 203 -6.63 -7.73 -18.15
C TRP A 203 -8.15 -7.57 -18.29
N SER A 204 -8.89 -8.59 -17.86
CA SER A 204 -10.32 -8.48 -17.66
C SER A 204 -10.61 -7.50 -16.52
N GLU A 205 -11.52 -6.56 -16.79
CA GLU A 205 -12.06 -5.62 -15.80
C GLU A 205 -13.08 -6.32 -14.88
#